data_AF-Q208F2-F1
#
_entry.id   AF-Q208F2-F1
#
_cell.length_a   1.000
_cell.length_b   1.000
_cell.length_c   1.000
_cell.angle_alpha   90.00
_cell.angle_beta   90.00
_cell.angle_gamma   90.00
#
_symmetry.space_group_name_H-M   'P 1'
#
loop_
_entity.id
_entity.type
_entity.pdbx_description
1 polymer ?
#
loop_
_entity_poly.entity_id
_entity_poly.type
_entity_poly.pdbx_seq_one_letter_code
_entity_poly.pdbx_strand_id
1 'polypeptide(L)'
;LKRVPNSVLWLLRFPAVGEPNIQQYAQNMGLPQNRIIFSPVAPKEEHVRRGQLADVCLDTPLCNGHTTGMDVLWAGTPMVTMPGETLASRVAASQLTCLGCLE
;
A
#
# COMPACT_ATOMS: atom_id res chain seq x y z
N LEU A 1 -1.04 -4.99 -11.57
CA LEU A 1 -1.59 -6.38 -11.61
C LEU A 1 -1.73 -6.93 -13.03
N LYS A 2 -2.53 -6.35 -13.94
CA LYS A 2 -2.66 -6.87 -15.33
C LYS A 2 -1.34 -6.96 -16.09
N ARG A 3 -0.45 -5.97 -15.90
CA ARG A 3 0.87 -5.89 -16.55
C ARG A 3 1.94 -6.79 -15.92
N VAL A 4 1.69 -7.33 -14.73
CA VAL A 4 2.66 -8.18 -13.99
C VAL A 4 1.92 -9.47 -13.59
N PRO A 5 1.94 -10.51 -14.43
CA PRO A 5 1.04 -11.66 -14.29
C PRO A 5 1.06 -12.36 -12.93
N ASN A 6 2.22 -12.43 -12.28
CA ASN A 6 2.42 -13.15 -11.02
C ASN A 6 2.39 -12.24 -9.77
N SER A 7 2.12 -10.95 -9.93
CA SER A 7 2.03 -10.04 -8.77
C SER A 7 0.70 -10.18 -8.05
N VAL A 8 0.69 -9.97 -6.75
CA VAL A 8 -0.53 -9.81 -5.94
C VAL A 8 -0.61 -8.38 -5.40
N LEU A 9 -1.82 -7.94 -5.05
CA LEU A 9 -2.03 -6.73 -4.26
C LEU A 9 -2.44 -7.13 -2.85
N TRP A 10 -1.68 -6.70 -1.85
CA TRP A 10 -1.94 -7.01 -0.47
C TRP A 10 -2.54 -5.80 0.26
N LEU A 11 -3.74 -5.98 0.82
CA LEU A 11 -4.50 -4.93 1.49
C LEU A 11 -4.86 -5.32 2.93
N LEU A 12 -5.15 -4.31 3.74
CA LEU A 12 -5.71 -4.50 5.07
C LEU A 12 -7.21 -4.81 4.98
N ARG A 13 -7.68 -5.80 5.73
CA ARG A 13 -9.11 -6.08 5.92
C ARG A 13 -9.72 -5.07 6.89
N PHE A 14 -9.87 -3.83 6.44
CA PHE A 14 -10.51 -2.77 7.21
C PHE A 14 -10.91 -1.58 6.31
N PRO A 15 -12.11 -1.00 6.47
CA PRO A 15 -13.23 -1.49 7.29
C PRO A 15 -13.84 -2.78 6.71
N ALA A 16 -14.72 -3.46 7.45
CA ALA A 16 -15.30 -4.75 7.02
C ALA A 16 -15.99 -4.68 5.64
N VAL A 17 -16.59 -3.54 5.30
CA VAL A 17 -17.22 -3.30 4.00
C VAL A 17 -16.21 -3.14 2.85
N GLY A 18 -14.93 -2.93 3.14
CA GLY A 18 -13.91 -2.67 2.13
C GLY A 18 -13.61 -3.91 1.27
N GLU A 19 -13.41 -5.08 1.89
CA GLU A 19 -13.06 -6.32 1.19
C GLU A 19 -14.08 -6.72 0.11
N PRO A 20 -15.40 -6.85 0.38
CA PRO A 20 -16.36 -7.22 -0.66
C PRO A 20 -16.46 -6.19 -1.78
N ASN A 21 -16.38 -4.89 -1.47
CA ASN A 21 -16.42 -3.83 -2.47
C ASN A 21 -15.19 -3.84 -3.39
N ILE A 22 -14.00 -4.03 -2.82
CA ILE A 22 -12.75 -4.11 -3.58
C ILE A 22 -12.73 -5.37 -4.44
N GLN A 23 -13.18 -6.52 -3.91
CA GLN A 23 -13.29 -7.75 -4.68
C GLN A 23 -14.24 -7.61 -5.86
N GLN A 24 -15.42 -7.01 -5.66
CA GLN A 24 -16.37 -6.76 -6.74
C GLN A 24 -15.79 -5.82 -7.80
N TYR A 25 -15.15 -4.73 -7.38
CA TYR A 25 -14.51 -3.78 -8.28
C TYR A 25 -13.40 -4.44 -9.11
N ALA A 26 -12.56 -5.27 -8.48
CA ALA A 26 -11.50 -6.00 -9.16
C ALA A 26 -12.05 -7.01 -10.18
N GLN A 27 -13.12 -7.74 -9.82
CA GLN A 27 -13.81 -8.65 -10.74
C GLN A 27 -14.38 -7.92 -11.95
N ASN A 28 -15.03 -6.77 -11.75
CA ASN A 28 -15.54 -5.93 -12.83
C ASN A 28 -14.42 -5.41 -13.75
N MET A 29 -13.20 -5.28 -13.22
CA MET A 29 -12.00 -4.97 -14.01
C MET A 29 -11.38 -6.19 -14.70
N GLY A 30 -11.93 -7.39 -14.55
CA GLY A 30 -11.39 -8.63 -15.11
C GLY A 30 -10.16 -9.16 -14.37
N LEU A 31 -10.02 -8.85 -13.08
CA LEU A 31 -8.96 -9.42 -12.24
C LEU A 31 -9.45 -10.71 -11.54
N PRO A 32 -8.67 -11.81 -11.57
CA PRO A 32 -8.97 -13.00 -10.79
C PRO A 32 -8.98 -12.72 -9.28
N GLN A 33 -9.83 -13.42 -8.53
CA GLN A 33 -10.00 -13.21 -7.08
C GLN A 33 -8.71 -13.46 -6.28
N ASN A 34 -7.84 -14.39 -6.72
CA ASN A 34 -6.57 -14.70 -6.06
C ASN A 34 -5.48 -13.62 -6.25
N ARG A 35 -5.76 -12.52 -6.96
CA ARG A 35 -4.80 -11.43 -7.18
C ARG A 35 -4.82 -10.37 -6.09
N ILE A 36 -5.81 -10.40 -5.19
CA ILE A 36 -5.91 -9.48 -4.05
C ILE A 36 -5.96 -10.30 -2.77
N ILE A 37 -5.00 -10.06 -1.87
CA ILE A 37 -4.88 -10.74 -0.58
C ILE A 37 -5.24 -9.75 0.52
N PHE A 38 -6.02 -10.20 1.50
CA PHE A 38 -6.40 -9.40 2.66
C PHE A 38 -5.84 -10.00 3.94
N SER A 39 -5.11 -9.20 4.70
CA SER A 39 -4.69 -9.55 6.07
C SER A 39 -5.52 -8.83 7.12
N PRO A 40 -5.77 -9.43 8.28
CA PRO A 40 -6.43 -8.73 9.39
C PRO A 40 -5.58 -7.57 9.92
N VAL A 41 -6.22 -6.74 10.73
CA VAL A 41 -5.52 -5.79 11.62
C VAL A 41 -4.63 -6.61 12.56
N ALA A 42 -3.39 -6.18 12.72
CA ALA A 42 -2.40 -6.84 13.53
C ALA A 42 -1.83 -5.87 14.58
N PRO A 43 -1.28 -6.36 15.70
CA PRO A 43 -0.48 -5.55 16.61
C PRO A 43 0.66 -4.85 15.87
N LYS A 44 1.10 -3.70 16.41
CA LYS A 44 2.10 -2.83 15.76
C LYS A 44 3.35 -3.56 15.29
N GLU A 45 3.92 -4.40 16.15
CA GLU A 45 5.15 -5.14 15.84
C GLU A 45 4.98 -6.09 14.65
N GLU A 46 3.87 -6.84 14.63
CA GLU A 46 3.54 -7.74 13.53
C GLU A 46 3.24 -6.96 12.24
N HIS A 47 2.57 -5.80 12.34
CA HIS A 47 2.34 -4.91 11.20
C HIS A 47 3.63 -4.43 10.53
N VAL A 48 4.63 -4.02 11.32
CA VAL A 48 5.93 -3.61 10.77
C VAL A 48 6.69 -4.82 10.23
N ARG A 49 6.75 -5.93 10.98
CA ARG A 49 7.48 -7.14 10.58
C ARG A 49 6.97 -7.71 9.27
N ARG A 50 5.65 -7.78 9.07
CA ARG A 50 5.06 -8.29 7.82
C ARG A 50 5.31 -7.36 6.63
N GLY A 51 5.60 -6.08 6.87
CA GLY A 51 6.03 -5.13 5.85
C GLY A 51 7.21 -5.66 5.04
N GLN A 52 8.16 -6.33 5.69
CA GLN A 52 9.36 -6.94 5.07
C GLN A 52 9.06 -7.98 3.99
N LEU A 53 7.84 -8.54 3.97
CA LEU A 53 7.41 -9.53 2.97
C LEU A 53 6.90 -8.87 1.69
N ALA A 54 6.59 -7.57 1.71
CA ALA A 54 6.13 -6.84 0.54
C ALA A 54 7.32 -6.43 -0.33
N ASP A 55 7.22 -6.67 -1.64
CA ASP A 55 8.25 -6.27 -2.60
C ASP A 55 8.29 -4.75 -2.82
N VAL A 56 7.10 -4.12 -2.81
CA VAL A 56 6.92 -2.68 -3.00
C VAL A 56 5.60 -2.23 -2.39
N CYS A 57 5.61 -1.09 -1.72
CA CYS A 57 4.41 -0.40 -1.26
C CYS A 57 3.95 0.64 -2.29
N LEU A 58 2.67 0.60 -2.64
CA LEU A 58 2.04 1.61 -3.48
C LEU A 58 1.21 2.53 -2.60
N ASP A 59 1.62 3.79 -2.53
CA ASP A 59 0.94 4.82 -1.74
C ASP A 59 -0.36 5.30 -2.42
N THR A 60 -1.25 5.92 -1.64
CA THR A 60 -2.51 6.50 -2.12
C THR A 60 -2.37 8.00 -2.40
N PRO A 61 -2.81 8.50 -3.56
CA PRO A 61 -2.43 9.83 -4.04
C PRO A 61 -3.15 11.01 -3.37
N LEU A 62 -4.36 10.80 -2.85
CA LEU A 62 -5.16 11.89 -2.27
C LEU A 62 -4.83 12.14 -0.79
N CYS A 63 -4.51 11.07 -0.07
CA CYS A 63 -4.07 11.09 1.31
C CYS A 63 -3.04 9.98 1.44
N ASN A 64 -1.78 10.35 1.59
CA ASN A 64 -0.68 9.40 1.61
C ASN A 64 -0.69 8.57 2.90
N GLY A 65 0.09 7.49 2.89
CA GLY A 65 0.52 6.78 4.07
C GLY A 65 1.40 7.67 4.94
N HIS A 66 0.85 8.19 6.03
CA HIS A 66 1.62 8.95 7.02
C HIS A 66 2.42 7.96 7.89
N THR A 67 1.80 7.47 8.98
CA THR A 67 2.43 6.48 9.87
C THR A 67 2.69 5.16 9.15
N THR A 68 1.75 4.70 8.33
CA THR A 68 1.92 3.46 7.55
C THR A 68 3.06 3.56 6.54
N GLY A 69 3.27 4.74 5.92
CA GLY A 69 4.41 4.97 5.03
C GLY A 69 5.74 4.87 5.77
N MET A 70 5.83 5.47 6.97
CA MET A 70 7.02 5.32 7.81
C MET A 70 7.25 3.87 8.22
N ASP A 71 6.21 3.12 8.58
CA ASP A 71 6.33 1.72 8.99
C ASP A 71 6.86 0.83 7.87
N VAL A 72 6.38 1.05 6.64
CA VAL A 72 6.87 0.40 5.42
C VAL A 72 8.35 0.69 5.21
N LEU A 73 8.75 1.95 5.29
CA LEU A 73 10.14 2.37 5.13
C LEU A 73 11.04 1.80 6.24
N TRP A 74 10.55 1.77 7.49
CA TRP A 74 11.26 1.19 8.63
C TRP A 74 11.45 -0.33 8.50
N ALA A 75 10.50 -1.00 7.85
CA ALA A 75 10.62 -2.41 7.50
C ALA A 75 11.64 -2.65 6.37
N GLY A 76 12.14 -1.60 5.71
CA GLY A 76 13.07 -1.71 4.58
C GLY A 76 12.37 -1.96 3.24
N THR A 77 11.05 -1.81 3.16
CA THR A 77 10.28 -1.98 1.93
C THR A 77 10.27 -0.69 1.13
N PRO A 78 10.60 -0.72 -0.17
CA PRO A 78 10.53 0.47 -1.01
C PRO A 78 9.08 0.92 -1.20
N MET A 79 8.87 2.23 -1.32
CA MET A 79 7.54 2.82 -1.49
C MET A 79 7.54 3.72 -2.73
N VAL A 80 6.46 3.63 -3.52
CA VAL A 80 6.17 4.53 -4.63
C VAL A 80 5.01 5.42 -4.23
N THR A 81 5.18 6.73 -4.37
CA THR A 81 4.15 7.74 -4.11
C THR A 81 3.96 8.66 -5.31
N MET A 82 2.83 9.36 -5.34
CA MET A 82 2.51 10.36 -6.36
C MET A 82 2.15 11.66 -5.63
N PRO A 83 3.08 12.63 -5.54
CA PRO A 83 2.85 13.85 -4.80
C PRO A 83 1.74 14.70 -5.44
N GLY A 84 0.77 15.13 -4.65
CA GLY A 84 -0.22 16.12 -5.06
C GLY A 84 0.16 17.55 -4.66
N GLU A 85 -0.84 18.42 -4.61
CA GLU A 85 -0.68 19.85 -4.26
C GLU A 85 -0.95 20.15 -2.77
N THR A 86 -1.49 19.19 -2.03
CA THR A 86 -1.88 19.37 -0.62
C THR A 86 -0.86 18.75 0.33
N LEU A 87 -0.83 19.19 1.59
CA LEU A 87 0.01 18.55 2.61
C LEU A 87 -0.26 17.04 2.71
N ALA A 88 -1.54 16.63 2.76
CA ALA A 88 -1.93 15.23 2.90
C ALA A 88 -1.51 14.35 1.71
N SER A 89 -1.33 14.94 0.53
CA SER A 89 -0.88 14.24 -0.68
C SER A 89 0.63 14.30 -0.91
N ARG A 90 1.40 14.82 0.07
CA ARG A 90 2.86 15.01 -0.04
C ARG A 90 3.66 14.44 1.12
N VAL A 91 3.03 13.78 2.09
CA VAL A 91 3.73 13.25 3.27
C VAL A 91 4.72 12.16 2.88
N ALA A 92 4.31 11.20 2.06
CA ALA A 92 5.20 10.13 1.60
C ALA A 92 6.33 10.68 0.72
N ALA A 93 6.06 11.67 -0.13
CA ALA A 93 7.07 12.33 -0.95
C ALA A 93 8.15 13.03 -0.10
N SER A 94 7.74 13.69 0.99
CA SER A 94 8.65 14.29 1.97
C SER A 94 9.53 13.23 2.65
N GLN A 95 8.93 12.12 3.09
CA GLN A 95 9.66 11.00 3.69
C GLN A 95 10.73 10.43 2.73
N LEU A 96 10.36 10.17 1.48
CA LEU A 96 11.26 9.64 0.45
C LEU A 96 12.39 10.62 0.12
N THR A 97 12.08 11.92 0.00
CA THR A 97 13.08 12.97 -0.24
C THR A 97 14.12 13.02 0.90
N CYS A 98 13.68 12.94 2.16
CA CYS A 98 14.59 12.90 3.31
C CYS A 98 15.51 11.66 3.31
N LEU A 99 15.06 10.55 2.73
CA LEU A 99 15.85 9.33 2.56
C LEU A 99 16.75 9.34 1.32
N GLY A 100 16.71 10.40 0.51
CA GLY A 100 17.45 10.49 -0.76
C GLY A 100 16.85 9.66 -1.90
N CYS A 101 15.61 9.18 -1.74
CA CYS A 101 14.86 8.47 -2.76
C CYS A 101 14.04 9.47 -3.57
N LEU A 102 14.68 10.14 -4.53
CA LEU A 102 14.01 11.09 -5.41
C LEU A 102 13.06 10.39 -6.38
N GLU A 103 12.06 11.15 -6.84
CA GLU A 103 11.04 10.75 -7.83
C GLU A 103 11.64 10.28 -9.16
#